data_AF-A0A7X9BK45-F1
#
_entry.id   AF-A0A7X9BK45-F1
#
_cell.length_a   1.000
_cell.length_b   1.000
_cell.length_c   1.000
_cell.angle_alpha   90.00
_cell.angle_beta   90.00
_cell.angle_gamma   90.00
#
_symmetry.space_group_name_H-M   'P 1'
#
loop_
_entity.id
_entity.type
_entity.pdbx_description
1 polymer ?
#
loop_
_entity_poly.entity_id
_entity_poly.type
_entity_poly.pdbx_seq_one_letter_code
_entity_poly.pdbx_strand_id
1 'polypeptide(L)'
;MIESILIEGLIYGIMVLGVFITFRILDFADLTVDGSFPIGASIMGIFLLKGVNPFLALLVAFLGGLICGLITALIHTKLKIPGLLAGILTMTMVYSI
;
A
#
# COMPACT_ATOMS: atom_id res chain seq x y z
N MET A 1 4.38 21.55 14.73
CA MET A 1 5.60 20.71 14.64
C MET A 1 5.45 19.42 15.44
N ILE A 2 5.21 19.48 16.76
CA ILE A 2 5.02 18.28 17.60
C ILE A 2 3.75 17.49 17.20
N GLU A 3 2.65 18.18 16.89
CA GLU A 3 1.39 17.55 16.46
C GLU A 3 1.54 16.74 15.16
N SER A 4 2.20 17.31 14.14
CA SER A 4 2.45 16.64 12.86
C SER A 4 3.27 15.36 13.04
N ILE A 5 4.30 15.40 13.89
CA ILE A 5 5.14 14.23 14.20
C ILE A 5 4.30 13.09 14.80
N LEU A 6 3.36 13.41 15.71
CA LEU A 6 2.50 12.41 16.34
C LEU A 6 1.52 11.81 15.33
N ILE A 7 0.89 12.64 14.50
CA ILE A 7 -0.09 12.18 13.50
C ILE A 7 0.60 11.30 12.46
N GLU A 8 1.65 11.79 11.81
CA GLU A 8 2.38 11.03 10.79
C GLU A 8 3.03 9.79 11.38
N GLY A 9 3.64 9.89 12.57
CA GLY A 9 4.28 8.75 13.23
C GLY A 9 3.30 7.62 13.56
N LEU A 10 2.09 7.94 14.04
CA LEU A 10 1.06 6.93 14.32
C LEU A 10 0.53 6.29 13.04
N ILE A 11 0.32 7.09 11.98
CA ILE A 11 -0.18 6.61 10.70
C ILE A 11 0.87 5.73 10.00
N TYR A 12 2.10 6.21 9.85
CA TYR A 12 3.19 5.46 9.24
C TYR A 12 3.64 4.27 10.09
N GLY A 13 3.40 4.29 11.40
CA GLY A 13 3.66 3.13 12.27
C GLY A 13 2.91 1.87 11.81
N ILE A 14 1.64 2.01 11.41
CA ILE A 14 0.85 0.90 10.87
C ILE A 14 1.40 0.45 9.51
N MET A 15 1.84 1.38 8.66
CA MET A 15 2.47 1.07 7.38
C MET A 15 3.75 0.24 7.56
N VAL A 16 4.61 0.63 8.51
CA VAL A 16 5.87 -0.08 8.81
C VAL A 16 5.61 -1.50 9.34
N LEU A 17 4.53 -1.72 10.10
CA LEU A 17 4.13 -3.07 10.50
C LEU A 17 3.84 -3.97 9.29
N GLY A 18 3.25 -3.43 8.22
CA GLY A 18 3.04 -4.15 6.96
C GLY A 18 4.37 -4.61 6.34
N VAL A 19 5.36 -3.72 6.26
CA VAL A 19 6.71 -4.05 5.74
C VAL A 19 7.42 -5.06 6.64
N PHE A 20 7.25 -4.96 7.95
CA PHE A 20 7.83 -5.92 8.89
C PHE A 20 7.25 -7.34 8.72
N ILE A 21 5.94 -7.45 8.51
CA ILE A 21 5.27 -8.73 8.28
C ILE A 21 5.83 -9.40 7.02
N THR A 22 6.01 -8.65 5.93
CA THR A 22 6.56 -9.21 4.69
C THR A 22 8.00 -9.65 4.86
N PHE A 23 8.84 -8.84 5.52
CA PHE A 23 10.21 -9.24 5.88
C PHE A 23 10.28 -10.55 6.65
N ARG A 24 9.38 -10.74 7.63
CA ARG A 24 9.37 -11.94 8.48
C ARG A 24 8.86 -13.18 7.76
N ILE A 25 7.97 -13.03 6.77
CA ILE A 25 7.33 -14.16 6.08
C ILE A 25 8.04 -14.53 4.78
N LEU A 26 8.50 -13.53 4.02
CA LEU A 26 9.05 -13.69 2.67
C LEU A 26 10.58 -13.59 2.62
N ASP A 27 11.26 -13.32 3.75
CA ASP A 27 12.71 -13.09 3.86
C ASP A 27 13.24 -11.89 3.03
N PHE A 28 12.36 -10.98 2.60
CA PHE A 28 12.73 -9.73 1.92
C PHE A 28 11.76 -8.59 2.23
N ALA A 29 12.22 -7.34 2.04
CA ALA A 29 11.40 -6.15 2.16
C ALA A 29 10.42 -6.05 0.99
N ASP A 30 9.12 -6.18 1.24
CA ASP A 30 8.14 -5.79 0.21
C ASP A 30 7.84 -4.29 0.30
N LEU A 31 8.39 -3.52 -0.65
CA LEU A 31 8.18 -2.07 -0.77
C LEU A 31 6.87 -1.71 -1.48
N THR A 32 6.03 -2.69 -1.85
CA THR A 32 4.67 -2.44 -2.37
C THR A 32 3.82 -1.66 -1.37
N VAL A 33 4.09 -1.82 -0.07
CA VAL A 33 3.37 -1.13 1.01
C VAL A 33 3.43 0.39 0.85
N ASP A 34 4.59 0.93 0.44
CA ASP A 34 4.78 2.37 0.23
C ASP A 34 3.92 2.94 -0.91
N GLY A 35 3.64 2.14 -1.96
CA GLY A 35 2.76 2.53 -3.05
C GLY A 35 1.27 2.28 -2.76
N SER A 36 0.95 1.15 -2.12
CA SER A 36 -0.44 0.76 -1.83
C SER A 36 -1.11 1.62 -0.76
N PHE A 37 -0.34 2.19 0.16
CA PHE A 37 -0.85 3.03 1.24
C PHE A 37 -1.46 4.36 0.72
N PRO A 38 -0.78 5.15 -0.14
CA PRO A 38 -1.37 6.30 -0.82
C PRO A 38 -2.63 5.96 -1.63
N ILE A 39 -2.66 4.82 -2.36
CA ILE A 39 -3.85 4.39 -3.11
C ILE A 39 -5.06 4.23 -2.19
N GLY A 40 -4.90 3.58 -1.05
CA GLY A 40 -5.97 3.40 -0.08
C GLY A 40 -6.50 4.74 0.43
N ALA A 41 -5.60 5.67 0.74
CA ALA A 41 -5.95 7.04 1.15
C ALA A 41 -6.68 7.82 0.04
N SER A 42 -6.22 7.72 -1.21
CA SER A 42 -6.86 8.38 -2.36
C SER A 42 -8.25 7.85 -2.64
N ILE A 43 -8.45 6.52 -2.62
CA ILE A 43 -9.77 5.89 -2.80
C ILE A 43 -10.73 6.36 -1.71
N MET A 44 -10.30 6.31 -0.45
CA MET A 44 -11.10 6.75 0.68
C MET A 44 -11.48 8.23 0.55
N GLY A 45 -10.52 9.11 0.23
CA GLY A 45 -10.75 10.54 0.06
C GLY A 45 -11.76 10.85 -1.04
N ILE A 46 -11.64 10.22 -2.21
CA ILE A 46 -12.58 10.42 -3.33
C ILE A 46 -14.00 9.96 -2.96
N PHE A 47 -14.13 8.82 -2.30
CA PHE A 47 -15.43 8.27 -1.91
C PHE A 47 -16.11 9.12 -0.84
N LEU A 48 -15.36 9.62 0.14
CA LEU A 48 -15.86 10.53 1.17
C LEU A 48 -16.35 11.85 0.56
N LEU A 49 -15.59 12.43 -0.38
CA LEU A 49 -16.01 13.65 -1.09
C LEU A 49 -17.30 13.46 -1.90
N LYS A 50 -17.54 12.24 -2.39
CA LYS A 50 -18.77 11.87 -3.12
C LYS A 50 -19.94 11.52 -2.20
N GLY A 51 -19.79 11.61 -0.88
CA GLY A 51 -20.83 11.27 0.09
C GLY A 51 -21.16 9.78 0.18
N VAL A 52 -20.25 8.90 -0.27
CA VAL A 52 -20.44 7.45 -0.19
C VAL A 52 -20.26 6.99 1.27
N ASN A 53 -20.98 5.94 1.65
CA ASN A 53 -20.87 5.35 2.99
C ASN A 53 -19.40 4.97 3.31
N PRO A 54 -18.83 5.45 4.45
CA PRO A 54 -17.44 5.19 4.83
C PRO A 54 -17.06 3.70 4.90
N PHE A 55 -18.00 2.82 5.27
CA PHE A 55 -17.75 1.39 5.32
C PHE A 55 -17.56 0.78 3.93
N LEU A 56 -18.32 1.28 2.93
CA LEU A 56 -18.16 0.86 1.55
C LEU A 56 -16.84 1.39 0.98
N ALA A 57 -16.52 2.65 1.28
CA ALA A 57 -15.25 3.27 0.89
C ALA A 57 -14.04 2.49 1.44
N LEU A 58 -14.10 2.04 2.70
CA LEU A 58 -13.08 1.21 3.32
C LEU A 58 -12.89 -0.12 2.58
N LEU A 59 -14.00 -0.79 2.20
CA LEU A 59 -13.95 -2.04 1.46
C LEU A 59 -13.30 -1.86 0.08
N VAL A 60 -13.63 -0.77 -0.62
CA VAL A 60 -13.02 -0.44 -1.92
C VAL A 60 -11.53 -0.09 -1.76
N ALA A 61 -11.16 0.66 -0.72
CA ALA A 61 -9.76 0.98 -0.43
C ALA A 61 -8.94 -0.29 -0.12
N PHE A 62 -9.52 -1.23 0.63
CA PHE A 62 -8.92 -2.54 0.89
C PHE A 62 -8.70 -3.33 -0.41
N LEU A 63 -9.70 -3.36 -1.31
CA LEU A 63 -9.55 -4.00 -2.62
C LEU A 63 -8.46 -3.34 -3.47
N GLY A 64 -8.33 -2.00 -3.41
CA GLY A 64 -7.25 -1.28 -4.09
C GLY A 64 -5.86 -1.72 -3.61
N GLY A 65 -5.67 -1.85 -2.30
CA GLY A 65 -4.43 -2.39 -1.73
C GLY A 65 -4.17 -3.84 -2.13
N LEU A 66 -5.22 -4.67 -2.14
CA LEU A 66 -5.14 -6.08 -2.56
C LEU A 66 -4.70 -6.20 -4.03
N ILE A 67 -5.23 -5.35 -4.92
CA ILE A 67 -4.81 -5.30 -6.32
C ILE A 67 -3.32 -4.96 -6.44
N CYS A 68 -2.81 -4.02 -5.66
CA CYS A 68 -1.37 -3.71 -5.65
C CYS A 68 -0.53 -4.94 -5.28
N GLY A 69 -0.89 -5.63 -4.19
CA GLY A 69 -0.21 -6.87 -3.78
C GLY A 69 -0.31 -8.00 -4.81
N LEU A 70 -1.45 -8.13 -5.49
CA LEU A 70 -1.60 -9.07 -6.59
C LEU A 70 -0.68 -8.74 -7.77
N ILE A 71 -0.52 -7.48 -8.13
CA ILE A 71 0.39 -7.06 -9.19
C ILE A 71 1.84 -7.42 -8.80
N THR A 72 2.26 -7.16 -7.58
CA THR A 72 3.60 -7.54 -7.08
C THR A 72 3.78 -9.05 -7.14
N ALA A 73 2.80 -9.82 -6.67
CA ALA A 73 2.82 -11.27 -6.69
C ALA A 73 2.90 -11.81 -8.13
N LEU A 74 2.16 -11.22 -9.08
CA LEU A 74 2.21 -11.58 -10.49
C LEU A 74 3.58 -11.27 -11.09
N ILE A 75 4.17 -10.12 -10.80
CA ILE A 75 5.51 -9.78 -11.28
C ILE A 75 6.54 -10.76 -10.74
N HIS A 76 6.49 -11.07 -9.45
CA HIS A 76 7.43 -12.02 -8.86
C HIS A 76 7.25 -13.44 -9.41
N THR A 77 6.01 -13.94 -9.51
CA THR A 77 5.73 -15.33 -9.90
C THR A 77 5.78 -15.59 -11.41
N LYS A 78 5.25 -14.67 -12.24
CA LYS A 78 5.19 -14.83 -13.71
C LYS A 78 6.44 -14.32 -14.40
N LEU A 79 6.95 -13.14 -14.02
CA LEU A 79 8.11 -12.51 -14.66
C LEU A 79 9.44 -12.94 -14.02
N LYS A 80 9.40 -13.69 -12.91
CA LYS A 80 10.58 -14.22 -12.19
C LYS A 80 11.56 -13.13 -11.76
N ILE A 81 11.03 -11.93 -11.49
CA ILE A 81 11.80 -10.80 -11.00
C ILE A 81 12.02 -10.99 -9.48
N PRO A 82 13.19 -10.62 -8.92
CA PRO A 82 13.42 -10.66 -7.48
C PRO A 82 12.34 -9.89 -6.71
N GLY A 83 11.91 -10.41 -5.55
CA GLY A 83 10.78 -9.86 -4.79
C GLY A 83 10.94 -8.37 -4.44
N LEU A 84 12.15 -7.96 -4.05
CA LEU A 84 12.46 -6.55 -3.80
C LEU A 84 12.23 -5.66 -5.04
N LEU A 85 12.71 -6.09 -6.20
CA LEU A 85 12.53 -5.34 -7.45
C LEU A 85 11.06 -5.28 -7.86
N ALA A 86 10.32 -6.38 -7.68
CA ALA A 86 8.89 -6.42 -7.94
C ALA A 86 8.14 -5.37 -7.10
N GLY A 87 8.49 -5.25 -5.81
CA GLY A 87 7.91 -4.26 -4.91
C GLY A 87 8.19 -2.80 -5.32
N ILE A 88 9.44 -2.48 -5.68
CA ILE A 88 9.82 -1.14 -6.16
C ILE A 88 9.12 -0.81 -7.49
N LEU A 89 9.00 -1.80 -8.39
CA LEU A 89 8.28 -1.63 -9.65
C LEU A 89 6.82 -1.29 -9.41
N THR A 90 6.13 -2.02 -8.52
CA THR A 90 4.74 -1.70 -8.17
C THR A 90 4.56 -0.34 -7.53
N MET A 91 5.43 0.04 -6.59
CA MET A 91 5.41 1.38 -6.00
C MET A 91 5.52 2.46 -7.08
N THR A 92 6.44 2.28 -8.03
CA THR A 92 6.66 3.25 -9.11
C THR A 92 5.48 3.31 -10.09
N MET A 93 4.91 2.16 -10.46
CA MET A 93 3.73 2.11 -11.35
C MET A 93 2.52 2.82 -10.74
N VAL A 94 2.34 2.69 -9.42
CA VAL A 94 1.25 3.33 -8.67
C VAL A 94 1.46 4.83 -8.52
N TYR A 95 2.71 5.27 -8.36
CA TYR A 95 3.06 6.69 -8.30
C TYR A 95 2.91 7.40 -9.67
N SER A 96 2.88 6.65 -10.78
CA SER A 96 2.91 7.21 -12.12
C SER A 96 1.53 7.75 -12.54
N ILE A 97 1.28 9.02 -12.20
CA ILE A 97 0.37 9.94 -12.92
C ILE A 97 1.21 11.11 -13.41
#